data_AF-A0A0J6WAR1-F1
#
_entry.id   AF-A0A0J6WAR1-F1
#
_cell.length_a   1.000
_cell.length_b   1.000
_cell.length_c   1.000
_cell.angle_alpha   90.00
_cell.angle_beta   90.00
_cell.angle_gamma   90.00
#
_symmetry.space_group_name_H-M   'P 1'
#
loop_
_entity.id
_entity.type
_entity.pdbx_description
1 polymer ?
#
loop_
_entity_poly.entity_id
_entity_poly.type
_entity_poly.pdbx_seq_one_letter_code
_entity_poly.pdbx_strand_id
1 'polypeptide(L)'
;MSVAPGPVHSGFAARARMTMRSATAPDVVAAGALRRLGHGVTAVPGVRGRGLTLALAPLPRRVRSAILGRVVAGMVDAGPG
;
A
#
# COMPACT_ATOMS: atom_id res chain seq x y z
N MET A 1 -11.23 -0.83 -13.25
CA MET A 1 -10.03 -0.15 -12.75
C MET A 1 -9.80 -0.58 -11.31
N SER A 2 -8.56 -0.84 -10.91
CA SER A 2 -8.18 -1.07 -9.51
C SER A 2 -7.26 0.04 -9.01
N VAL A 3 -7.23 0.25 -7.70
CA VAL A 3 -6.32 1.18 -7.04
C VAL A 3 -5.48 0.37 -6.06
N ALA A 4 -4.16 0.40 -6.23
CA ALA A 4 -3.19 -0.32 -5.42
C ALA A 4 -2.27 0.70 -4.73
N PRO A 5 -2.75 1.40 -3.68
CA PRO A 5 -1.90 2.31 -2.93
C PRO A 5 -0.93 1.52 -2.04
N GLY A 6 0.15 2.17 -1.61
CA GLY A 6 0.89 1.72 -0.44
C GLY A 6 0.07 1.87 0.85
N PRO A 7 0.70 1.78 2.04
CA PRO A 7 0.00 2.06 3.30
C PRO A 7 -0.68 3.44 3.26
N VAL A 8 -1.87 3.57 3.85
CA VAL A 8 -2.68 4.82 3.83
C VAL A 8 -3.14 5.16 5.24
N HIS A 9 -3.03 6.43 5.62
CA HIS A 9 -3.57 6.93 6.88
C HIS A 9 -5.10 6.92 6.78
N SER A 10 -5.71 5.84 7.28
CA SER A 10 -7.14 5.56 7.15
C SER A 10 -7.71 5.13 8.49
N GLY A 11 -9.01 5.33 8.67
CA GLY A 11 -9.74 4.84 9.86
C GLY A 11 -9.65 3.31 10.00
N PHE A 12 -9.50 2.57 8.89
CA PHE A 12 -9.27 1.14 8.91
C PHE A 12 -7.97 0.76 9.64
N ALA A 13 -6.86 1.45 9.36
CA ALA A 13 -5.58 1.17 10.01
C ALA A 13 -5.68 1.35 11.53
N ALA A 14 -6.38 2.40 11.99
CA ALA A 14 -6.66 2.61 13.42
C ALA A 14 -7.52 1.50 14.02
N ARG A 15 -8.60 1.08 13.34
CA ARG A 15 -9.50 0.01 13.80
C ARG A 15 -8.83 -1.36 13.83
N ALA A 16 -7.96 -1.63 12.86
CA ALA A 16 -7.22 -2.88 12.72
C ALA A 16 -5.94 -2.93 13.56
N ARG A 17 -5.68 -1.91 14.40
CA ARG A 17 -4.44 -1.75 15.19
C ARG A 17 -3.18 -1.91 14.35
N MET A 18 -3.19 -1.33 13.15
CA MET A 18 -2.05 -1.36 12.23
C MET A 18 -1.16 -0.13 12.41
N THR A 19 0.13 -0.36 12.62
CA THR A 19 1.14 0.69 12.71
C THR A 19 1.74 0.94 11.33
N MET A 20 1.16 1.90 10.60
CA MET A 20 1.55 2.25 9.23
C MET A 20 2.51 3.47 9.19
N ARG A 21 3.75 3.31 9.66
CA ARG A 21 4.75 4.41 9.83
C ARG A 21 5.08 5.20 8.56
N SER A 22 4.84 4.63 7.38
CA SER A 22 5.17 5.23 6.08
C SER A 22 3.94 5.48 5.21
N ALA A 23 2.76 5.59 5.81
CA ALA A 23 1.50 5.75 5.10
C ALA A 23 1.40 7.06 4.31
N THR A 24 0.72 6.96 3.17
CA THR A 24 0.37 8.09 2.30
C THR A 24 -0.90 8.76 2.82
N ALA A 25 -0.97 10.07 2.67
CA ALA A 25 -2.17 10.83 3.02
C ALA A 25 -3.36 10.43 2.13
N PRO A 26 -4.57 10.30 2.68
CA PRO A 26 -5.73 9.75 1.98
C PRO A 26 -6.20 10.62 0.80
N ASP A 27 -6.05 11.94 0.89
CA ASP A 27 -6.33 12.91 -0.17
C ASP A 27 -5.44 12.68 -1.40
N VAL A 28 -4.16 12.36 -1.21
CA VAL A 28 -3.22 12.02 -2.30
C VAL A 28 -3.67 10.73 -3.01
N VAL A 29 -4.17 9.75 -2.26
CA VAL A 29 -4.71 8.50 -2.82
C VAL A 29 -5.98 8.77 -3.61
N ALA A 30 -6.92 9.56 -3.06
CA ALA A 30 -8.16 9.92 -3.71
C ALA A 30 -7.93 10.69 -5.02
N ALA A 31 -7.08 11.73 -4.99
CA ALA A 31 -6.73 12.50 -6.18
C ALA A 31 -6.05 11.63 -7.25
N GLY A 32 -5.15 10.73 -6.85
CA GLY A 32 -4.48 9.80 -7.76
C GLY A 32 -5.45 8.80 -8.42
N ALA A 33 -6.46 8.33 -7.67
CA ALA A 33 -7.51 7.46 -8.19
C ALA A 33 -8.41 8.20 -9.20
N LEU A 34 -8.90 9.38 -8.85
CA LEU A 34 -9.77 10.18 -9.72
C LEU A 34 -9.10 10.54 -11.04
N ARG A 35 -7.81 10.92 -11.01
CA ARG A 35 -7.02 11.22 -12.23
C ARG A 35 -6.85 10.03 -13.17
N ARG A 36 -7.05 8.80 -12.71
CA ARG A 36 -6.92 7.56 -13.51
C ARG A 36 -8.27 6.96 -13.88
N LEU A 37 -9.36 7.50 -13.34
CA LEU A 37 -10.72 7.07 -13.66
C LEU A 37 -11.00 7.34 -15.15
N GLY A 38 -11.42 6.30 -15.87
CA GLY A 38 -11.63 6.35 -17.32
C GLY A 38 -10.38 6.20 -18.20
N HIS A 39 -9.17 6.14 -17.62
CA HIS A 39 -7.91 6.18 -18.37
C HIS A 39 -6.99 4.94 -18.21
N GLY A 40 -7.37 3.90 -17.46
CA GLY A 40 -6.52 2.71 -17.36
C GLY A 40 -6.97 1.60 -16.39
N VAL A 41 -6.13 0.55 -16.32
CA VAL A 41 -6.44 -0.71 -15.61
C VAL A 41 -6.15 -0.62 -14.10
N THR A 42 -4.97 -0.12 -13.69
CA THR A 42 -4.55 -0.04 -12.28
C THR A 42 -3.87 1.30 -11.96
N ALA A 43 -4.35 2.00 -10.92
CA ALA A 43 -3.71 3.19 -10.36
C ALA A 43 -2.82 2.81 -9.16
N VAL A 44 -1.60 3.35 -9.10
CA VAL A 44 -0.68 3.19 -7.95
C VAL A 44 -0.34 4.58 -7.38
N PRO A 45 -1.15 5.11 -6.45
CA PRO A 45 -0.93 6.39 -5.81
C PRO A 45 0.17 6.33 -4.73
N GLY A 46 0.93 7.42 -4.58
CA GLY A 46 2.01 7.56 -3.59
C GLY A 46 3.42 7.20 -4.10
N VAL A 47 4.41 8.02 -3.75
CA VAL A 47 5.81 7.91 -4.23
C VAL A 47 6.56 6.70 -3.65
N ARG A 48 6.35 6.37 -2.37
CA ARG A 48 7.00 5.24 -1.72
C ARG A 48 6.45 3.87 -2.16
N GLY A 49 5.14 3.77 -2.38
CA GLY A 49 4.51 2.56 -2.92
C GLY A 49 5.01 2.21 -4.32
N ARG A 50 5.30 3.23 -5.14
CA ARG A 50 5.97 3.06 -6.44
C ARG A 50 7.42 2.58 -6.30
N GLY A 51 8.17 3.15 -5.35
CA GLY A 51 9.56 2.74 -5.08
C GLY A 51 9.66 1.26 -4.68
N LEU A 52 8.82 0.81 -3.75
CA LEU A 52 8.77 -0.61 -3.35
C LEU A 52 8.34 -1.52 -4.51
N THR A 53 7.34 -1.10 -5.28
CA THR A 53 6.87 -1.86 -6.45
C THR A 53 7.98 -2.02 -7.49
N LEU A 54 8.75 -0.95 -7.74
CA LEU A 54 9.87 -0.97 -8.67
C LEU A 54 11.01 -1.86 -8.16
N ALA A 55 11.37 -1.75 -6.88
CA ALA A 55 12.40 -2.57 -6.26
C ALA A 55 12.06 -4.07 -6.27
N LEU A 56 10.77 -4.41 -6.21
CA LEU A 56 10.29 -5.80 -6.23
C LEU A 56 9.87 -6.30 -7.62
N ALA A 57 9.84 -5.44 -8.64
CA ALA A 57 9.50 -5.79 -10.00
C ALA A 57 10.37 -6.92 -10.60
N PRO A 58 11.70 -6.96 -10.40
CA PRO A 58 12.54 -8.01 -10.98
C PRO A 58 12.43 -9.35 -10.26
N LEU A 59 11.85 -9.40 -9.05
CA LEU A 59 11.74 -10.65 -8.30
C LEU A 59 10.62 -11.55 -8.86
N PRO A 60 10.81 -12.90 -8.85
CA PRO A 60 9.75 -13.85 -9.13
C PRO A 60 8.53 -13.61 -8.24
N ARG A 61 7.32 -13.77 -8.80
CA ARG A 61 6.03 -13.48 -8.13
C ARG A 61 5.92 -14.10 -6.73
N ARG A 62 6.45 -15.31 -6.53
CA ARG A 62 6.43 -16.02 -5.24
C ARG A 62 7.25 -15.28 -4.17
N VAL A 63 8.45 -14.83 -4.52
CA VAL A 63 9.35 -14.12 -3.60
C VAL A 63 8.78 -12.75 -3.26
N ARG A 64 8.27 -12.03 -4.27
CA ARG A 64 7.57 -10.75 -4.08
C ARG A 64 6.41 -10.88 -3.09
N SER A 65 5.58 -11.91 -3.25
CA SER A 65 4.42 -12.15 -2.37
C SER A 65 4.85 -12.49 -0.94
N ALA A 66 5.92 -13.28 -0.77
CA ALA A 66 6.45 -13.61 0.56
C ALA A 66 7.05 -12.39 1.29
N ILE A 67 7.74 -11.51 0.57
CA ILE A 67 8.27 -10.25 1.14
C ILE A 67 7.12 -9.33 1.54
N LEU A 68 6.14 -9.12 0.66
CA LEU A 68 4.97 -8.30 0.97
C LEU A 68 4.17 -8.85 2.15
N GLY A 69 4.01 -10.17 2.24
CA GLY A 69 3.37 -10.82 3.39
C GLY A 69 4.08 -10.53 4.70
N ARG A 70 5.42 -10.56 4.73
CA ARG A 70 6.21 -10.18 5.93
C ARG A 70 6.06 -8.71 6.28
N VAL A 71 6.06 -7.81 5.29
CA VAL A 71 5.85 -6.38 5.53
C VAL A 71 4.46 -6.13 6.12
N VAL A 72 3.41 -6.76 5.57
CA VAL A 72 2.04 -6.63 6.07
C VAL A 72 1.88 -7.22 7.46
N ALA A 73 2.48 -8.39 7.74
CA ALA A 73 2.49 -8.97 9.08
C ALA A 73 3.15 -8.04 10.10
N GLY A 74 4.27 -7.40 9.75
CA GLY A 74 4.94 -6.41 10.61
C GLY A 74 4.19 -5.08 10.76
N MET A 75 3.14 -4.82 9.98
CA MET A 75 2.28 -3.65 10.16
C MET A 75 1.17 -3.88 11.19
N VAL A 76 0.85 -5.14 11.53
CA VAL A 76 -0.10 -5.45 12.59
C VAL A 76 0.71 -5.57 13.88
N ASP A 77 0.73 -4.52 14.69
CA ASP A 77 1.34 -4.62 16.02
C ASP A 77 0.48 -5.58 16.86
N ALA A 78 1.06 -6.71 17.24
CA ALA A 78 0.63 -7.45 18.42
C ALA A 78 0.97 -6.59 19.64
N GLY A 79 0.14 -5.60 19.96
CA GLY A 79 0.23 -4.89 21.24
C GLY A 79 0.06 -5.88 22.40
N PRO A 80 0.68 -5.63 23.57
CA PRO A 80 0.71 -6.58 24.67
C PRO A 80 -0.72 -6.79 25.20
N GLY A 81 -1.10 -8.05 25.33
CA GLY A 81 -2.15 -8.47 26.27
C GLY A 81 -1.50 -8.84 27.59
#